data_AF-A0A2D6X594-F1
#
_entry.id   AF-A0A2D6X594-F1
#
_cell.length_a   1.000
_cell.length_b   1.000
_cell.length_c   1.000
_cell.angle_alpha   90.00
_cell.angle_beta   90.00
_cell.angle_gamma   90.00
#
_symmetry.space_group_name_H-M   'P 1'
#
loop_
_entity.id
_entity.type
_entity.pdbx_description
1 polymer ?
#
loop_
_entity_poly.entity_id
_entity_poly.type
_entity_poly.pdbx_seq_one_letter_code
_entity_poly.pdbx_strand_id
1 'polypeptide(L)'
;MPSSLTIWKRFETAPSLWESTARTVVVDALSRARQEAATARKDLLQDLHSFLDGDHRSQLEARLAVLYPDASRTWNEDEAGHRFFPLVQMYADRLGVVFHQLPETYLVDGDGKRLPEDDAQQIQWSRDVESLELDVQLQTAESWINSGMRQVFVQPCIRRGRLQWEVHAPYEVDVDQDPDSPSALEGAPHVMVCLPQRNDSVSRAAEEDLFYTWQRVDTRDAWGRVIDTEWRCWLHDKTGQLYRNPLFTDNVNDYGLHPLVVWRDRKPAKGDFWVTANKAWYHQQLSADIKFCDLDHHLRHQIHSQPVVKGAPDIKKLPLGPDKPIQTLDVDFDFSYVNADPKLELLISAFNFDLRASAVAESMPADMWEPNSSTRNLAAKKLEQHALQVRRTKVLPFYRRALKRTFEVHRVVANHWAEDLKRTRYSPDVTLGVEFAPLPEVVDRFQDTQANELDIRHGVTSPTEVRMRREGVTRSDAEQRIAIALGLDQEAEEGVPQVEEASVLNGAQLNAAAAIVLSVATGQIPLDSGLGQLVVMFNLTHDQAKAIMGSVGSGFVPTIPEATVPGRAPGRPPADAAPAGVARSPDVERS
;
A
#
# COMPACT_ATOMS: atom_id res chain seq x y z
N MET A 1 26.80 -67.03 -2.17
CA MET A 1 25.65 -67.94 -2.34
C MET A 1 24.89 -68.02 -1.03
N PRO A 2 23.54 -68.05 -0.98
CA PRO A 2 22.55 -68.15 -2.08
C PRO A 2 22.03 -66.76 -2.48
N SER A 3 21.74 -66.36 -3.73
CA SER A 3 21.02 -66.97 -4.86
C SER A 3 19.54 -67.25 -4.61
N SER A 4 18.75 -66.19 -4.42
CA SER A 4 17.32 -66.20 -4.71
C SER A 4 16.94 -64.91 -5.44
N LEU A 5 17.24 -64.92 -6.74
CA LEU A 5 16.61 -64.05 -7.73
C LEU A 5 15.13 -64.47 -7.82
N THR A 6 14.28 -63.85 -7.00
CA THR A 6 12.84 -63.96 -7.16
C THR A 6 12.42 -62.98 -8.25
N ILE A 7 12.17 -63.57 -9.40
CA ILE A 7 11.65 -63.00 -10.63
C ILE A 7 10.46 -62.10 -10.31
N TRP A 8 10.65 -60.78 -10.42
CA TRP A 8 9.57 -59.85 -10.71
C TRP A 8 9.07 -60.18 -12.11
N LYS A 9 8.11 -61.10 -12.22
CA LYS A 9 7.33 -61.25 -13.44
C LYS A 9 6.63 -59.92 -13.65
N ARG A 10 7.11 -59.15 -14.64
CA ARG A 10 6.37 -58.08 -15.28
C ARG A 10 4.95 -58.61 -15.52
N PHE A 11 3.98 -57.97 -14.90
CA PHE A 11 2.58 -58.04 -15.31
C PHE A 11 2.47 -57.36 -16.68
N GLU A 12 2.97 -58.02 -17.72
CA GLU A 12 2.56 -57.76 -19.09
C GLU A 12 1.18 -58.40 -19.26
N THR A 13 0.21 -57.62 -19.74
CA THR A 13 -1.16 -58.04 -20.13
C THR A 13 -2.28 -57.99 -19.09
N ALA A 14 -2.47 -56.81 -18.49
CA ALA A 14 -3.80 -56.22 -18.49
C ALA A 14 -3.62 -54.76 -18.97
N PRO A 15 -4.28 -54.29 -20.04
CA PRO A 15 -4.38 -52.85 -20.27
C PRO A 15 -5.07 -52.31 -19.02
N SER A 16 -4.26 -51.74 -18.13
CA SER A 16 -4.73 -51.27 -16.84
C SER A 16 -5.89 -50.33 -17.12
N LEU A 17 -6.90 -50.28 -16.25
CA LEU A 17 -7.95 -49.24 -16.29
C LEU A 17 -7.36 -47.82 -16.43
N TRP A 18 -6.07 -47.65 -16.12
CA TRP A 18 -5.24 -46.48 -16.32
C TRP A 18 -4.83 -46.14 -17.77
N GLU A 19 -4.97 -47.04 -18.75
CA GLU A 19 -4.81 -46.75 -20.19
C GLU A 19 -6.14 -46.50 -20.92
N SER A 20 -7.23 -46.42 -20.17
CA SER A 20 -8.59 -46.26 -20.71
C SER A 20 -8.98 -44.80 -20.96
N THR A 21 -10.08 -44.61 -21.68
CA THR A 21 -10.83 -43.35 -21.83
C THR A 21 -10.99 -42.58 -20.50
N ALA A 22 -11.02 -43.29 -19.36
CA ALA A 22 -11.10 -42.66 -18.04
C ALA A 22 -9.87 -41.81 -17.70
N ARG A 23 -8.65 -42.20 -18.13
CA ARG A 23 -7.44 -41.37 -17.95
C ARG A 23 -7.56 -40.09 -18.74
N THR A 24 -7.96 -40.16 -20.01
CA THR A 24 -8.15 -38.98 -20.86
C THR A 24 -9.20 -38.05 -20.24
N VAL A 25 -10.33 -38.59 -19.79
CA VAL A 25 -11.39 -37.81 -19.13
C VAL A 25 -10.86 -37.14 -17.85
N VAL A 26 -10.08 -37.84 -17.02
CA VAL A 26 -9.51 -37.27 -15.79
C VAL A 26 -8.45 -36.21 -16.10
N VAL A 27 -7.56 -36.45 -17.06
CA VAL A 27 -6.53 -35.48 -17.48
C VAL A 27 -7.17 -34.22 -18.08
N ASP A 28 -8.18 -34.38 -18.93
CA ASP A 28 -8.92 -33.27 -19.53
C ASP A 28 -9.73 -32.49 -18.48
N ALA A 29 -10.36 -33.19 -17.53
CA ALA A 29 -11.06 -32.54 -16.42
C ALA A 29 -10.10 -31.78 -15.50
N LEU A 30 -8.94 -32.36 -15.19
CA LEU A 30 -7.90 -31.70 -14.39
C LEU A 30 -7.31 -30.50 -15.13
N SER A 31 -7.08 -30.61 -16.44
CA SER A 31 -6.58 -29.54 -17.29
C SER A 31 -7.57 -28.36 -17.32
N ARG A 32 -8.87 -28.65 -17.55
CA ARG A 32 -9.92 -27.63 -17.49
C ARG A 32 -10.04 -26.98 -16.12
N ALA A 33 -10.03 -27.76 -15.04
CA ALA A 33 -10.08 -27.22 -13.68
C ALA A 33 -8.86 -26.32 -13.36
N ARG A 34 -7.67 -26.68 -13.85
CA ARG A 34 -6.46 -25.84 -13.73
C ARG A 34 -6.57 -24.57 -14.55
N GLN A 35 -7.11 -24.65 -15.76
CA GLN A 35 -7.35 -23.50 -16.62
C GLN A 35 -8.37 -22.55 -15.99
N GLU A 36 -9.51 -23.05 -15.52
CA GLU A 36 -10.52 -22.27 -14.80
C GLU A 36 -9.96 -21.60 -13.55
N ALA A 37 -9.18 -22.34 -12.74
CA ALA A 37 -8.52 -21.78 -11.57
C ALA A 37 -7.47 -20.71 -11.93
N ALA A 38 -6.76 -20.87 -13.06
CA ALA A 38 -5.83 -19.89 -13.57
C ALA A 38 -6.54 -18.62 -14.06
N THR A 39 -7.64 -18.76 -14.82
CA THR A 39 -8.49 -17.65 -15.26
C THR A 39 -9.08 -16.90 -14.07
N ALA A 40 -9.72 -17.60 -13.12
CA ALA A 40 -10.30 -16.94 -11.95
C ALA A 40 -9.25 -16.21 -11.08
N ARG A 41 -8.01 -16.73 -11.04
CA ARG A 41 -6.88 -16.03 -10.40
C ARG A 41 -6.47 -14.80 -11.19
N LYS A 42 -6.38 -14.91 -12.52
CA LYS A 42 -6.04 -13.81 -13.43
C LYS A 42 -7.04 -12.65 -13.27
N ASP A 43 -8.33 -12.96 -13.30
CA ASP A 43 -9.42 -12.00 -13.14
C ASP A 43 -9.34 -11.28 -11.78
N LEU A 44 -9.15 -12.04 -10.69
CA LEU A 44 -9.00 -11.45 -9.36
C LEU A 44 -7.78 -10.51 -9.26
N LEU A 45 -6.65 -10.89 -9.85
CA LEU A 45 -5.44 -10.07 -9.85
C LEU A 45 -5.62 -8.81 -10.68
N GLN A 46 -6.29 -8.92 -11.83
CA GLN A 46 -6.63 -7.78 -12.68
C GLN A 46 -7.58 -6.81 -11.95
N ASP A 47 -8.60 -7.34 -11.27
CA ASP A 47 -9.50 -6.54 -10.43
C ASP A 47 -8.75 -5.82 -9.30
N LEU A 48 -7.89 -6.53 -8.57
CA LEU A 48 -7.06 -5.91 -7.52
C LEU A 48 -6.13 -4.83 -8.07
N HIS A 49 -5.59 -5.03 -9.27
CA HIS A 49 -4.75 -4.01 -9.92
C HIS A 49 -5.58 -2.80 -10.34
N SER A 50 -6.77 -2.98 -10.90
CA SER A 50 -7.65 -1.85 -11.28
C SER A 50 -8.01 -0.95 -10.10
N PHE A 51 -8.14 -1.51 -8.88
CA PHE A 51 -8.33 -0.72 -7.66
C PHE A 51 -7.13 0.15 -7.27
N LEU A 52 -5.90 -0.18 -7.69
CA LEU A 52 -4.75 0.71 -7.51
C LEU A 52 -4.79 1.90 -8.46
N ASP A 53 -5.30 1.68 -9.67
CA ASP A 53 -5.42 2.72 -10.70
C ASP A 53 -6.65 3.61 -10.48
N GLY A 54 -7.44 3.35 -9.43
CA GLY A 54 -8.70 4.04 -9.15
C GLY A 54 -9.83 3.65 -10.11
N ASP A 55 -9.64 2.64 -10.96
CA ASP A 55 -10.68 2.11 -11.83
C ASP A 55 -11.52 1.05 -11.11
N HIS A 56 -12.47 1.53 -10.32
CA HIS A 56 -13.38 0.69 -9.53
C HIS A 56 -14.73 0.49 -10.24
N ARG A 57 -14.94 1.21 -11.35
CA ARG A 57 -16.28 1.47 -11.89
C ARG A 57 -16.94 0.19 -12.35
N SER A 58 -16.24 -0.61 -13.16
CA SER A 58 -16.81 -1.82 -13.74
C SER A 58 -17.24 -2.84 -12.67
N GLN A 59 -16.42 -3.04 -11.63
CA GLN A 59 -16.73 -3.99 -10.56
C GLN A 59 -17.85 -3.47 -9.65
N LEU A 60 -17.85 -2.17 -9.36
CA LEU A 60 -18.92 -1.55 -8.58
C LEU A 60 -20.26 -1.61 -9.34
N GLU A 61 -20.29 -1.22 -10.61
CA GLU A 61 -21.50 -1.28 -11.45
C GLU A 61 -22.08 -2.69 -11.51
N ALA A 62 -21.24 -3.70 -11.75
CA ALA A 62 -21.66 -5.10 -11.76
C ALA A 62 -22.26 -5.53 -10.41
N ARG A 63 -21.69 -5.06 -9.30
CA ARG A 63 -22.16 -5.39 -7.95
C ARG A 63 -23.46 -4.66 -7.58
N LEU A 64 -23.57 -3.38 -7.90
CA LEU A 64 -24.77 -2.57 -7.66
C LEU A 64 -25.93 -3.04 -8.55
N ALA A 65 -25.69 -3.53 -9.76
CA ALA A 65 -26.73 -4.12 -10.60
C ALA A 65 -27.40 -5.36 -9.97
N VAL A 66 -26.67 -6.10 -9.13
CA VAL A 66 -27.20 -7.26 -8.40
C VAL A 66 -27.93 -6.83 -7.12
N LEU A 67 -27.37 -5.87 -6.37
CA LEU A 67 -27.93 -5.44 -5.07
C LEU A 67 -29.10 -4.47 -5.22
N TYR A 68 -29.04 -3.59 -6.22
CA TYR A 68 -29.95 -2.47 -6.43
C TYR A 68 -30.33 -2.32 -7.92
N PRO A 69 -30.97 -3.32 -8.54
CA PRO A 69 -31.15 -3.37 -10.01
C PRO A 69 -31.86 -2.16 -10.62
N ASP A 70 -32.76 -1.51 -9.86
CA ASP A 70 -33.46 -0.30 -10.32
C ASP A 70 -32.62 0.97 -10.09
N ALA A 71 -32.05 1.14 -8.89
CA ALA A 71 -31.26 2.33 -8.56
C ALA A 71 -29.95 2.37 -9.36
N SER A 72 -29.31 1.23 -9.62
CA SER A 72 -28.08 1.14 -10.40
C SER A 72 -28.27 1.61 -11.83
N ARG A 73 -29.46 1.45 -12.43
CA ARG A 73 -29.75 1.99 -13.77
C ARG A 73 -29.68 3.51 -13.75
N THR A 74 -30.33 4.13 -12.76
CA THR A 74 -30.29 5.59 -12.58
C THR A 74 -28.88 6.08 -12.25
N TRP A 75 -28.12 5.36 -11.42
CA TRP A 75 -26.72 5.70 -11.12
C TRP A 75 -25.77 5.51 -12.30
N ASN A 76 -26.06 4.59 -13.22
CA ASN A 76 -25.25 4.43 -14.42
C ASN A 76 -25.54 5.51 -15.46
N GLU A 77 -26.75 6.08 -15.45
CA GLU A 77 -27.12 7.24 -16.27
C GLU A 77 -26.53 8.55 -15.73
N ASP A 78 -26.45 8.69 -14.41
CA ASP A 78 -25.83 9.84 -13.73
C ASP A 78 -24.37 9.52 -13.37
N GLU A 79 -23.39 10.00 -14.14
CA GLU A 79 -21.96 9.76 -13.85
C GLU A 79 -21.55 10.16 -12.42
N ALA A 80 -22.30 11.05 -11.75
CA ALA A 80 -22.07 11.44 -10.36
C ALA A 80 -22.68 10.48 -9.31
N GLY A 81 -23.33 9.40 -9.75
CA GLY A 81 -24.00 8.40 -8.90
C GLY A 81 -23.04 7.45 -8.21
N HIS A 82 -21.86 7.21 -8.79
CA HIS A 82 -20.85 6.33 -8.20
C HIS A 82 -19.90 7.10 -7.28
N ARG A 83 -19.61 6.53 -6.12
CA ARG A 83 -18.64 7.05 -5.15
C ARG A 83 -17.61 5.97 -4.86
N PHE A 84 -16.35 6.34 -4.92
CA PHE A 84 -15.22 5.42 -4.73
C PHE A 84 -14.43 5.81 -3.49
N PHE A 85 -14.00 4.81 -2.74
CA PHE A 85 -13.17 4.96 -1.56
C PHE A 85 -11.90 4.11 -1.77
N PRO A 86 -10.71 4.69 -2.04
CA PRO A 86 -9.53 3.97 -2.54
C PRO A 86 -8.79 3.17 -1.46
N LEU A 87 -9.49 2.28 -0.75
CA LEU A 87 -8.98 1.52 0.38
C LEU A 87 -7.76 0.66 0.03
N VAL A 88 -7.76 -0.02 -1.12
CA VAL A 88 -6.63 -0.85 -1.56
C VAL A 88 -5.39 -0.02 -1.85
N GLN A 89 -5.55 1.12 -2.51
CA GLN A 89 -4.45 2.07 -2.75
C GLN A 89 -3.89 2.60 -1.42
N MET A 90 -4.77 3.00 -0.51
CA MET A 90 -4.38 3.46 0.84
C MET A 90 -3.60 2.38 1.60
N TYR A 91 -4.00 1.11 1.48
CA TYR A 91 -3.24 -0.02 2.03
C TYR A 91 -1.86 -0.17 1.38
N ALA A 92 -1.80 -0.15 0.04
CA ALA A 92 -0.56 -0.30 -0.70
C ALA A 92 0.45 0.79 -0.33
N ASP A 93 0.00 2.05 -0.30
CA ASP A 93 0.82 3.21 0.07
C ASP A 93 1.33 3.12 1.51
N ARG A 94 0.46 2.72 2.45
CA ARG A 94 0.89 2.60 3.85
C ARG A 94 1.90 1.50 4.06
N LEU A 95 1.68 0.37 3.41
CA LEU A 95 2.48 -0.84 3.58
C LEU A 95 3.77 -0.77 2.75
N GLY A 96 3.87 0.18 1.82
CA GLY A 96 5.04 0.55 1.01
C GLY A 96 6.17 1.18 1.81
N VAL A 97 6.73 0.42 2.75
CA VAL A 97 7.75 0.90 3.71
C VAL A 97 9.17 0.49 3.32
N VAL A 98 9.36 -0.41 2.37
CA VAL A 98 10.69 -0.93 1.99
C VAL A 98 11.43 0.09 1.14
N PHE A 99 10.78 0.62 0.10
CA PHE A 99 11.32 1.56 -0.88
C PHE A 99 10.69 2.96 -0.77
N HIS A 100 10.24 3.32 0.44
CA HIS A 100 9.85 4.70 0.76
C HIS A 100 10.98 5.71 0.47
N GLN A 101 12.23 5.23 0.49
CA GLN A 101 13.41 5.88 -0.09
C GLN A 101 14.16 4.87 -0.94
N LEU A 102 14.86 5.36 -1.97
CA LEU A 102 15.70 4.53 -2.84
C LEU A 102 16.81 3.87 -2.00
N PRO A 103 17.01 2.54 -2.08
CA PRO A 103 18.11 1.90 -1.40
C PRO A 103 19.43 2.29 -2.06
N GLU A 104 20.50 2.40 -1.26
CA GLU A 104 21.84 2.53 -1.81
C GLU A 104 22.22 1.22 -2.50
N THR A 105 22.63 1.30 -3.76
CA THR A 105 23.08 0.15 -4.54
C THR A 105 24.50 0.36 -4.99
N TYR A 106 25.31 -0.69 -4.89
CA TYR A 106 26.71 -0.67 -5.26
C TYR A 106 27.13 -2.04 -5.75
N LEU A 107 28.17 -2.09 -6.56
CA LEU A 107 28.73 -3.34 -7.05
C LEU A 107 29.78 -3.86 -6.08
N VAL A 108 29.84 -5.18 -5.98
CA VAL A 108 30.74 -5.92 -5.11
C VAL A 108 31.47 -6.96 -5.95
N ASP A 109 32.79 -7.07 -5.77
CA ASP A 109 33.61 -8.08 -6.44
C ASP A 109 33.38 -9.50 -5.89
N GLY A 110 34.05 -10.50 -6.47
CA GLY A 110 33.97 -11.89 -6.03
C GLY A 110 34.47 -12.14 -4.60
N ASP A 111 35.26 -11.21 -4.04
CA ASP A 111 35.76 -11.26 -2.66
C ASP A 111 34.81 -10.60 -1.65
N GLY A 112 33.70 -10.01 -2.12
CA GLY A 112 32.75 -9.31 -1.27
C GLY A 112 33.15 -7.86 -0.98
N LYS A 113 34.15 -7.29 -1.66
CA LYS A 113 34.56 -5.89 -1.49
C LYS A 113 33.80 -4.99 -2.45
N ARG A 114 33.35 -3.83 -1.96
CA ARG A 114 32.71 -2.79 -2.79
C ARG A 114 33.71 -2.33 -3.85
N LEU A 115 33.26 -2.30 -5.10
CA LEU A 115 34.06 -1.74 -6.19
C LEU A 115 34.29 -0.24 -5.96
N PRO A 116 35.48 0.29 -6.28
CA PRO A 116 35.74 1.72 -6.27
C PRO A 116 34.74 2.51 -7.13
N GLU A 117 34.45 3.75 -6.76
CA GLU A 117 33.50 4.60 -7.50
C GLU A 117 34.00 4.95 -8.92
N ASP A 118 35.31 4.92 -9.14
CA ASP A 118 35.96 5.12 -10.43
C ASP A 118 36.03 3.85 -11.29
N ASP A 119 35.60 2.70 -10.77
CA ASP A 119 35.51 1.46 -11.56
C ASP A 119 34.50 1.64 -12.70
N ALA A 120 34.89 1.27 -13.92
CA ALA A 120 34.06 1.45 -15.11
C ALA A 120 32.71 0.72 -15.03
N GLN A 121 32.62 -0.38 -14.29
CA GLN A 121 31.37 -1.11 -14.06
C GLN A 121 30.48 -0.40 -13.04
N GLN A 122 31.08 0.19 -11.99
CA GLN A 122 30.33 0.97 -11.00
C GLN A 122 29.75 2.24 -11.65
N ILE A 123 30.54 2.94 -12.47
CA ILE A 123 30.07 4.09 -13.26
C ILE A 123 28.94 3.67 -14.22
N GLN A 124 29.07 2.50 -14.86
CA GLN A 124 28.02 1.98 -15.74
C GLN A 124 26.75 1.66 -14.97
N TRP A 125 26.85 1.06 -13.77
CA TRP A 125 25.70 0.78 -12.93
C TRP A 125 25.01 2.06 -12.47
N SER A 126 25.73 3.11 -12.07
CA SER A 126 25.13 4.41 -11.74
C SER A 126 24.33 4.99 -12.92
N ARG A 127 24.85 4.90 -14.15
CA ARG A 127 24.11 5.30 -15.37
C ARG A 127 22.88 4.42 -15.61
N ASP A 128 23.01 3.13 -15.34
CA ASP A 128 21.91 2.19 -15.47
C ASP A 128 20.81 2.54 -14.47
N VAL A 129 21.11 2.71 -13.18
CA VAL A 129 20.18 3.15 -12.12
C VAL A 129 19.37 4.38 -12.54
N GLU A 130 20.03 5.42 -13.08
CA GLU A 130 19.36 6.62 -13.60
C GLU A 130 18.46 6.29 -14.80
N SER A 131 18.96 5.53 -15.77
CA SER A 131 18.21 5.19 -16.99
C SER A 131 17.02 4.26 -16.77
N LEU A 132 17.10 3.44 -15.71
CA LEU A 132 16.08 2.50 -15.29
C LEU A 132 14.92 3.21 -14.56
N GLU A 133 15.14 4.44 -14.08
CA GLU A 133 14.25 5.09 -13.09
C GLU A 133 14.02 4.13 -11.92
N LEU A 134 15.12 3.62 -11.36
CA LEU A 134 15.10 2.50 -10.42
C LEU A 134 14.16 2.75 -9.22
N ASP A 135 14.08 3.99 -8.74
CA ASP A 135 13.17 4.39 -7.66
C ASP A 135 11.70 4.14 -8.04
N VAL A 136 11.28 4.59 -9.23
CA VAL A 136 9.92 4.40 -9.75
C VAL A 136 9.62 2.91 -9.92
N GLN A 137 10.55 2.13 -10.47
CA GLN A 137 10.34 0.69 -10.69
C GLN A 137 10.23 -0.08 -9.37
N LEU A 138 11.06 0.26 -8.37
CA LEU A 138 11.02 -0.38 -7.06
C LEU A 138 9.75 -0.02 -6.28
N GLN A 139 9.32 1.25 -6.32
CA GLN A 139 8.06 1.69 -5.71
C GLN A 139 6.86 1.03 -6.39
N THR A 140 6.87 0.92 -7.72
CA THR A 140 5.81 0.23 -8.48
C THR A 140 5.74 -1.24 -8.08
N ALA A 141 6.87 -1.94 -8.08
CA ALA A 141 6.94 -3.34 -7.69
C ALA A 141 6.47 -3.57 -6.24
N GLU A 142 6.86 -2.70 -5.31
CA GLU A 142 6.39 -2.77 -3.92
C GLU A 142 4.91 -2.45 -3.77
N SER A 143 4.41 -1.38 -4.41
CA SER A 143 3.00 -1.00 -4.39
C SER A 143 2.12 -2.16 -4.88
N TRP A 144 2.50 -2.78 -5.99
CA TRP A 144 1.79 -3.93 -6.55
C TRP A 144 1.88 -5.19 -5.68
N ILE A 145 3.04 -5.48 -5.08
CA ILE A 145 3.13 -6.58 -4.12
C ILE A 145 2.23 -6.30 -2.90
N ASN A 146 2.23 -5.06 -2.42
CA ASN A 146 1.49 -4.65 -1.25
C ASN A 146 0.00 -4.47 -1.51
N SER A 147 -0.48 -4.27 -2.74
CA SER A 147 -1.91 -4.12 -3.11
C SER A 147 -2.76 -5.38 -2.94
N GLY A 148 -2.17 -6.45 -2.40
CA GLY A 148 -2.81 -7.74 -2.27
C GLY A 148 -2.49 -8.69 -3.41
N MET A 149 -1.77 -8.29 -4.47
CA MET A 149 -1.28 -9.24 -5.47
C MET A 149 -0.15 -10.14 -4.91
N ARG A 150 0.59 -9.67 -3.90
CA ARG A 150 1.64 -10.39 -3.14
C ARG A 150 2.87 -10.84 -3.94
N GLN A 151 2.85 -10.66 -5.25
CA GLN A 151 3.97 -10.94 -6.15
C GLN A 151 3.90 -10.05 -7.39
N VAL A 152 5.04 -9.86 -8.05
CA VAL A 152 5.18 -9.27 -9.39
C VAL A 152 6.36 -9.92 -10.10
N PHE A 153 6.56 -9.60 -11.38
CA PHE A 153 7.74 -10.01 -12.12
C PHE A 153 8.50 -8.78 -12.60
N VAL A 154 9.82 -8.83 -12.55
CA VAL A 154 10.68 -7.78 -13.08
C VAL A 154 11.49 -8.37 -14.23
N GLN A 155 11.38 -7.76 -15.40
CA GLN A 155 12.08 -8.17 -16.61
C GLN A 155 13.08 -7.09 -17.05
N PRO A 156 14.39 -7.32 -16.94
CA PRO A 156 15.38 -6.53 -17.65
C PRO A 156 15.23 -6.76 -19.16
N CYS A 157 14.94 -5.69 -19.92
CA CYS A 157 14.70 -5.77 -21.36
C CYS A 157 15.28 -4.55 -22.10
N ILE A 158 15.43 -4.66 -23.42
CA ILE A 158 15.74 -3.51 -24.27
C ILE A 158 14.45 -2.92 -24.81
N ARG A 159 14.15 -1.68 -24.44
CA ARG A 159 13.00 -0.93 -24.91
C ARG A 159 13.48 0.38 -25.52
N ARG A 160 13.11 0.62 -26.79
CA ARG A 160 13.48 1.84 -27.54
C ARG A 160 14.99 2.13 -27.50
N GLY A 161 15.82 1.07 -27.62
CA GLY A 161 17.28 1.18 -27.61
C GLY A 161 17.89 1.50 -26.25
N ARG A 162 17.15 1.35 -25.15
CA ARG A 162 17.64 1.52 -23.78
C ARG A 162 17.36 0.27 -22.96
N LEU A 163 18.27 -0.04 -22.05
CA LEU A 163 18.04 -1.08 -21.06
C LEU A 163 17.07 -0.55 -20.01
N GLN A 164 15.98 -1.26 -19.78
CA GLN A 164 14.93 -0.91 -18.83
C GLN A 164 14.57 -2.12 -17.97
N TRP A 165 13.98 -1.86 -16.81
CA TRP A 165 13.27 -2.87 -16.03
C TRP A 165 11.78 -2.66 -16.28
N GLU A 166 11.11 -3.70 -16.73
CA GLU A 166 9.66 -3.71 -16.89
C GLU A 166 9.06 -4.54 -15.75
N VAL A 167 8.16 -3.93 -14.98
CA VAL A 167 7.43 -4.61 -13.92
C VAL A 167 6.13 -5.13 -14.52
N HIS A 168 5.96 -6.44 -14.48
CA HIS A 168 4.78 -7.14 -14.96
C HIS A 168 3.89 -7.55 -13.80
N ALA A 169 2.59 -7.31 -13.96
CA ALA A 169 1.59 -7.75 -13.01
C ALA A 169 1.42 -9.28 -13.12
N PRO A 170 1.02 -9.98 -12.05
CA PRO A 170 0.98 -11.44 -12.09
C PRO A 170 -0.01 -12.04 -13.09
N TYR A 171 -1.04 -11.30 -13.49
CA TYR A 171 -2.01 -11.72 -14.51
C TYR A 171 -1.47 -11.60 -15.95
N GLU A 172 -0.34 -10.93 -16.14
CA GLU A 172 0.33 -10.77 -17.44
C GLU A 172 1.31 -11.92 -17.70
N VAL A 173 1.63 -12.73 -16.70
CA VAL A 173 2.62 -13.80 -16.80
C VAL A 173 1.95 -15.14 -16.59
N ASP A 174 2.19 -16.07 -17.50
CA ASP A 174 1.81 -17.47 -17.36
C ASP A 174 3.05 -18.33 -17.17
N VAL A 175 3.00 -19.25 -16.20
CA VAL A 175 4.12 -20.11 -15.85
C VAL A 175 3.64 -21.56 -15.84
N ASP A 176 4.23 -22.38 -16.69
CA ASP A 176 4.07 -23.83 -16.68
C ASP A 176 4.93 -24.39 -15.55
N GLN A 177 4.30 -24.89 -14.49
CA GLN A 177 5.01 -25.26 -13.27
C GLN A 177 5.76 -26.59 -13.45
N ASP A 178 7.06 -26.59 -13.16
CA ASP A 178 7.82 -27.82 -13.02
C ASP A 178 7.32 -28.60 -11.79
N PRO A 179 6.79 -29.84 -11.93
CA PRO A 179 6.34 -30.63 -10.79
C PRO A 179 7.45 -30.93 -9.77
N ASP A 180 8.71 -30.97 -10.19
CA ASP A 180 9.84 -31.25 -9.30
C ASP A 180 10.27 -30.00 -8.51
N SER A 181 10.02 -28.81 -9.07
CA SER A 181 10.37 -27.51 -8.47
C SER A 181 9.27 -26.45 -8.66
N PRO A 182 8.05 -26.67 -8.14
CA PRO A 182 6.87 -25.89 -8.50
C PRO A 182 6.96 -24.42 -8.08
N SER A 183 7.83 -24.08 -7.12
CA SER A 183 8.02 -22.70 -6.66
C SER A 183 9.09 -21.92 -7.42
N ALA A 184 9.93 -22.59 -8.24
CA ALA A 184 11.07 -22.02 -8.92
C ALA A 184 10.72 -21.64 -10.36
N LEU A 185 11.04 -20.41 -10.76
CA LEU A 185 10.73 -19.94 -12.12
C LEU A 185 11.74 -20.52 -13.13
N GLU A 186 12.99 -20.70 -12.73
CA GLU A 186 14.07 -21.26 -13.54
C GLU A 186 13.83 -22.73 -13.95
N GLY A 187 13.00 -23.44 -13.18
CA GLY A 187 12.58 -24.81 -13.46
C GLY A 187 11.51 -24.91 -14.54
N ALA A 188 10.74 -23.84 -14.75
CA ALA A 188 9.54 -23.86 -15.57
C ALA A 188 9.86 -24.27 -17.02
N PRO A 189 9.14 -25.26 -17.60
CA PRO A 189 9.30 -25.61 -19.01
C PRO A 189 8.92 -24.47 -19.96
N HIS A 190 7.91 -23.68 -19.57
CA HIS A 190 7.43 -22.54 -20.33
C HIS A 190 7.16 -21.36 -19.39
N VAL A 191 7.59 -20.18 -19.80
CA VAL A 191 7.23 -18.90 -19.18
C VAL A 191 6.72 -18.00 -20.29
N MET A 192 5.52 -17.48 -20.16
CA MET A 192 4.90 -16.59 -21.13
C MET A 192 4.59 -15.25 -20.50
N VAL A 193 4.83 -14.16 -21.22
CA VAL A 193 4.51 -12.79 -20.81
C VAL A 193 3.65 -12.14 -21.87
N CYS A 194 2.47 -11.69 -21.47
CA CYS A 194 1.61 -10.82 -22.26
C CYS A 194 2.26 -9.44 -22.35
N LEU A 195 2.42 -8.94 -23.56
CA LEU A 195 2.92 -7.59 -23.82
C LEU A 195 1.72 -6.65 -23.84
N PRO A 196 1.53 -5.81 -22.81
CA PRO A 196 0.46 -4.84 -22.83
C PRO A 196 0.69 -3.89 -24.01
N GLN A 197 -0.24 -3.91 -24.97
CA GLN A 197 -0.29 -2.89 -26.00
C GLN A 197 -0.66 -1.60 -25.28
N ARG A 198 0.30 -0.67 -25.16
CA ARG A 198 0.00 0.64 -24.60
C ARG A 198 -1.12 1.24 -25.46
N ASN A 199 -2.24 1.59 -24.82
CA ASN A 199 -3.33 2.34 -25.45
C ASN A 199 -2.81 3.74 -25.82
N ASP A 200 -1.96 3.83 -26.83
CA ASP A 200 -1.56 5.08 -27.43
C ASP A 200 -2.84 5.67 -28.04
N SER A 201 -3.30 6.79 -27.48
CA SER A 201 -4.59 7.45 -27.71
C SER A 201 -4.91 7.81 -29.17
N VAL A 202 -4.02 7.49 -30.11
CA VAL A 202 -4.10 7.79 -31.54
C VAL A 202 -4.31 6.52 -32.39
N SER A 203 -4.11 5.32 -31.84
CA SER A 203 -4.14 4.06 -32.60
C SER A 203 -5.41 3.27 -32.29
N ARG A 204 -6.44 3.44 -33.11
CA ARG A 204 -7.59 2.50 -33.15
C ARG A 204 -7.08 1.09 -33.49
N ALA A 205 -7.38 0.12 -32.62
CA ALA A 205 -7.44 -1.32 -32.94
C ALA A 205 -6.13 -2.01 -33.36
N ALA A 206 -5.07 -1.94 -32.55
CA ALA A 206 -4.17 -3.09 -32.47
C ALA A 206 -4.80 -4.10 -31.47
N GLU A 207 -5.80 -4.83 -31.96
CA GLU A 207 -6.77 -5.68 -31.23
C GLU A 207 -6.21 -7.02 -30.71
N GLU A 208 -4.90 -7.24 -30.82
CA GLU A 208 -4.27 -8.53 -30.56
C GLU A 208 -3.21 -8.42 -29.48
N ASP A 209 -3.49 -9.05 -28.33
CA ASP A 209 -2.49 -9.30 -27.30
C ASP A 209 -1.34 -10.10 -27.91
N LEU A 210 -0.12 -9.58 -27.77
CA LEU A 210 1.11 -10.26 -28.16
C LEU A 210 1.76 -10.88 -26.94
N PHE A 211 2.46 -11.98 -27.13
CA PHE A 211 3.07 -12.77 -26.08
C PHE A 211 4.51 -13.10 -26.43
N TYR A 212 5.43 -12.92 -25.48
CA TYR A 212 6.71 -13.59 -25.51
C TYR A 212 6.61 -14.89 -24.73
N THR A 213 6.94 -16.01 -25.36
CA THR A 213 7.02 -17.32 -24.72
C THR A 213 8.45 -17.83 -24.73
N TRP A 214 9.02 -17.97 -23.54
CA TRP A 214 10.29 -18.64 -23.30
C TRP A 214 10.06 -20.12 -23.04
N GLN A 215 10.67 -20.97 -23.86
CA GLN A 215 10.63 -22.42 -23.72
C GLN A 215 12.01 -22.93 -23.31
N ARG A 216 12.03 -23.77 -22.27
CA ARG A 216 13.23 -24.48 -21.84
C ARG A 216 13.38 -25.78 -22.62
N VAL A 217 14.52 -25.96 -23.27
CA VAL A 217 14.88 -27.16 -24.02
C VAL A 217 16.09 -27.81 -23.36
N ASP A 218 15.83 -28.87 -22.60
CA ASP A 218 16.88 -29.63 -21.92
C ASP A 218 17.43 -30.73 -22.83
N THR A 219 18.72 -30.69 -23.11
CA THR A 219 19.44 -31.82 -23.72
C THR A 219 19.80 -32.81 -22.63
N ARG A 220 19.44 -34.08 -22.82
CA ARG A 220 19.67 -35.15 -21.83
C ARG A 220 20.65 -36.20 -22.35
N ASP A 221 21.50 -36.70 -21.46
CA ASP A 221 22.38 -37.84 -21.76
C ASP A 221 21.61 -39.17 -21.83
N ALA A 222 22.30 -40.26 -22.15
CA ALA A 222 21.73 -41.61 -22.21
C ALA A 222 21.13 -42.09 -20.87
N TRP A 223 21.41 -41.40 -19.76
CA TRP A 223 20.90 -41.70 -18.42
C TRP A 223 19.75 -40.76 -18.01
N GLY A 224 19.32 -39.87 -18.91
CA GLY A 224 18.24 -38.90 -18.66
C GLY A 224 18.66 -37.69 -17.84
N ARG A 225 19.96 -37.49 -17.58
CA ARG A 225 20.47 -36.31 -16.87
C ARG A 225 20.56 -35.13 -17.83
N VAL A 226 20.13 -33.96 -17.37
CA VAL A 226 20.27 -32.71 -18.14
C VAL A 226 21.74 -32.36 -18.24
N ILE A 227 22.27 -32.29 -19.46
CA ILE A 227 23.67 -31.93 -19.75
C ILE A 227 23.79 -30.50 -20.28
N ASP A 228 22.75 -29.99 -20.90
CA ASP A 228 22.68 -28.64 -21.41
C ASP A 228 21.22 -28.15 -21.39
N THR A 229 21.05 -26.85 -21.21
CA THR A 229 19.74 -26.20 -21.19
C THR A 229 19.79 -25.00 -22.11
N GLU A 230 19.05 -25.11 -23.22
CA GLU A 230 18.85 -24.03 -24.17
C GLU A 230 17.50 -23.37 -23.88
N TRP A 231 17.45 -22.03 -23.91
CA TRP A 231 16.18 -21.31 -23.90
C TRP A 231 15.85 -20.84 -25.30
N ARG A 232 14.58 -20.96 -25.69
CA ARG A 232 14.04 -20.40 -26.94
C ARG A 232 13.00 -19.36 -26.62
N CYS A 233 12.90 -18.32 -27.43
CA CYS A 233 11.95 -17.22 -27.24
C CYS A 233 11.12 -17.03 -28.52
N TRP A 234 9.80 -17.14 -28.39
CA TRP A 234 8.86 -16.98 -29.49
C TRP A 234 8.01 -15.74 -29.25
N LEU A 235 7.74 -14.97 -30.30
CA LEU A 235 6.74 -13.91 -30.30
C LEU A 235 5.50 -14.42 -31.03
N HIS A 236 4.34 -14.40 -30.38
CA HIS A 236 3.08 -14.84 -30.98
C HIS A 236 1.88 -14.03 -30.49
N ASP A 237 0.75 -14.11 -31.18
CA ASP A 237 -0.51 -13.54 -30.70
C ASP A 237 -1.29 -14.55 -29.83
N LYS A 238 -2.50 -14.17 -29.41
CA LYS A 238 -3.45 -15.04 -28.71
C LYS A 238 -3.93 -16.25 -29.52
N THR A 239 -3.77 -16.24 -30.85
CA THR A 239 -4.16 -17.38 -31.72
C THR A 239 -3.02 -18.39 -31.90
N GLY A 240 -1.81 -18.04 -31.45
CA GLY A 240 -0.59 -18.82 -31.64
C GLY A 240 0.10 -18.56 -32.98
N GLN A 241 -0.34 -17.56 -33.75
CA GLN A 241 0.35 -17.11 -34.94
C GLN A 241 1.71 -16.55 -34.54
N LEU A 242 2.79 -17.17 -35.06
CA LEU A 242 4.15 -16.75 -34.80
C LEU A 242 4.50 -15.49 -35.60
N TYR A 243 5.14 -14.53 -34.94
CA TYR A 243 5.72 -13.34 -35.55
C TYR A 243 7.24 -13.44 -35.53
N ARG A 244 7.89 -12.61 -36.35
CA ARG A 244 9.34 -12.46 -36.31
C ARG A 244 9.75 -11.90 -34.94
N ASN A 245 10.57 -12.65 -34.20
CA ASN A 245 11.12 -12.18 -32.94
C ASN A 245 12.18 -11.09 -33.20
N PRO A 246 12.00 -9.85 -32.71
CA PRO A 246 12.97 -8.78 -32.90
C PRO A 246 14.18 -8.88 -31.95
N LEU A 247 14.09 -9.69 -30.89
CA LEU A 247 15.11 -9.78 -29.85
C LEU A 247 16.22 -10.79 -30.20
N PHE A 248 15.89 -11.85 -30.93
CA PHE A 248 16.79 -12.98 -31.17
C PHE A 248 16.71 -13.51 -32.59
N THR A 249 17.85 -13.99 -33.09
CA THR A 249 17.93 -14.69 -34.37
C THR A 249 17.50 -16.14 -34.17
N ASP A 250 16.70 -16.68 -35.10
CA ASP A 250 16.21 -18.07 -35.08
C ASP A 250 15.45 -18.49 -33.79
N ASN A 251 14.92 -17.51 -33.03
CA ASN A 251 14.22 -17.72 -31.77
C ASN A 251 15.07 -18.38 -30.67
N VAL A 252 16.40 -18.42 -30.82
CA VAL A 252 17.32 -18.93 -29.79
C VAL A 252 17.63 -17.80 -28.81
N ASN A 253 17.32 -17.99 -27.53
CA ASN A 253 17.57 -16.98 -26.52
C ASN A 253 19.04 -17.04 -26.08
N ASP A 254 19.85 -16.19 -26.70
CA ASP A 254 21.29 -16.06 -26.45
C ASP A 254 21.65 -15.59 -25.03
N TYR A 255 20.67 -15.24 -24.19
CA TYR A 255 20.93 -14.96 -22.78
C TYR A 255 21.27 -16.23 -21.99
N GLY A 256 20.88 -17.41 -22.48
CA GLY A 256 20.99 -18.68 -21.74
C GLY A 256 20.04 -18.80 -20.54
N LEU A 257 19.15 -17.83 -20.33
CA LEU A 257 18.10 -17.82 -19.30
C LEU A 257 16.91 -16.97 -19.75
N HIS A 258 15.70 -17.23 -19.25
CA HIS A 258 14.57 -16.31 -19.44
C HIS A 258 14.80 -15.04 -18.60
N PRO A 259 14.51 -13.83 -19.12
CA PRO A 259 14.86 -12.57 -18.46
C PRO A 259 13.87 -12.16 -17.36
N LEU A 260 13.14 -13.08 -16.74
CA LEU A 260 12.12 -12.74 -15.72
C LEU A 260 12.59 -13.12 -14.33
N VAL A 261 12.38 -12.21 -13.38
CA VAL A 261 12.65 -12.45 -11.97
C VAL A 261 11.38 -12.23 -11.16
N VAL A 262 11.03 -13.22 -10.35
CA VAL A 262 9.85 -13.13 -9.49
C VAL A 262 10.17 -12.41 -8.19
N TRP A 263 9.35 -11.41 -7.87
CA TRP A 263 9.40 -10.66 -6.61
C TRP A 263 8.18 -11.04 -5.78
N ARG A 264 8.37 -11.35 -4.49
CA ARG A 264 7.30 -11.84 -3.59
C ARG A 264 7.51 -11.31 -2.17
N ASP A 265 6.43 -11.09 -1.42
CA ASP A 265 6.52 -10.75 0.01
C ASP A 265 6.69 -11.97 0.93
N ARG A 266 6.43 -13.17 0.39
CA ARG A 266 6.48 -14.46 1.11
C ARG A 266 6.71 -15.62 0.15
N LYS A 267 6.92 -16.81 0.71
CA LYS A 267 6.96 -18.05 -0.08
C LYS A 267 5.54 -18.47 -0.47
N PRO A 268 5.33 -19.02 -1.69
CA PRO A 268 4.06 -19.62 -2.06
C PRO A 268 3.77 -20.86 -1.18
N ALA A 269 2.52 -21.34 -1.23
CA ALA A 269 2.16 -22.58 -0.58
C ALA A 269 2.97 -23.76 -1.14
N LYS A 270 3.16 -24.82 -0.35
CA LYS A 270 3.92 -25.99 -0.81
C LYS A 270 3.24 -26.61 -2.03
N GLY A 271 3.98 -26.74 -3.14
CA GLY A 271 3.46 -27.28 -4.39
C GLY A 271 2.81 -26.26 -5.31
N ASP A 272 2.84 -24.97 -4.96
CA ASP A 272 2.37 -23.89 -5.82
C ASP A 272 3.52 -22.93 -6.17
N PHE A 273 3.43 -22.34 -7.35
CA PHE A 273 4.26 -21.24 -7.78
C PHE A 273 3.71 -19.91 -7.25
N TRP A 274 2.39 -19.75 -7.25
CA TRP A 274 1.75 -18.47 -7.05
C TRP A 274 1.54 -18.19 -5.56
N VAL A 275 1.81 -16.96 -5.15
CA VAL A 275 1.38 -16.46 -3.84
C VAL A 275 -0.10 -16.11 -3.96
N THR A 276 -0.92 -16.65 -3.07
CA THR A 276 -2.36 -16.38 -3.08
C THR A 276 -2.62 -14.89 -2.87
N ALA A 277 -3.33 -14.28 -3.84
CA ALA A 277 -3.77 -12.90 -3.74
C ALA A 277 -4.72 -12.69 -2.55
N ASN A 278 -4.75 -11.47 -2.02
CA ASN A 278 -5.57 -11.13 -0.86
C ASN A 278 -7.02 -10.88 -1.24
N LYS A 279 -7.79 -11.96 -1.40
CA LYS A 279 -9.24 -11.89 -1.70
C LYS A 279 -10.04 -11.03 -0.71
N ALA A 280 -9.59 -10.95 0.55
CA ALA A 280 -10.26 -10.14 1.55
C ALA A 280 -10.24 -8.66 1.18
N TRP A 281 -9.17 -8.17 0.56
CA TRP A 281 -9.06 -6.77 0.16
C TRP A 281 -9.99 -6.43 -0.99
N TYR A 282 -10.11 -7.32 -1.97
CA TYR A 282 -11.10 -7.16 -3.04
C TYR A 282 -12.52 -6.99 -2.48
N HIS A 283 -12.90 -7.86 -1.54
CA HIS A 283 -14.22 -7.79 -0.92
C HIS A 283 -14.39 -6.57 0.00
N GLN A 284 -13.34 -6.17 0.72
CA GLN A 284 -13.36 -4.98 1.57
C GLN A 284 -13.47 -3.69 0.76
N GLN A 285 -12.77 -3.60 -0.37
CA GLN A 285 -12.84 -2.49 -1.32
C GLN A 285 -14.27 -2.33 -1.85
N LEU A 286 -14.84 -3.40 -2.41
CA LEU A 286 -16.22 -3.39 -2.89
C LEU A 286 -17.22 -3.08 -1.78
N SER A 287 -17.02 -3.64 -0.58
CA SER A 287 -17.89 -3.34 0.56
C SER A 287 -17.79 -1.88 0.99
N ALA A 288 -16.61 -1.27 0.90
CA ALA A 288 -16.43 0.14 1.23
C ALA A 288 -17.13 1.04 0.20
N ASP A 289 -16.94 0.77 -1.09
CA ASP A 289 -17.57 1.51 -2.18
C ASP A 289 -19.10 1.42 -2.12
N ILE A 290 -19.66 0.22 -1.91
CA ILE A 290 -21.11 0.02 -1.76
C ILE A 290 -21.67 0.81 -0.58
N LYS A 291 -21.03 0.71 0.60
CA LYS A 291 -21.47 1.45 1.79
C LYS A 291 -21.41 2.95 1.59
N PHE A 292 -20.43 3.43 0.82
CA PHE A 292 -20.27 4.84 0.52
C PHE A 292 -21.32 5.33 -0.49
N CYS A 293 -21.64 4.54 -1.51
CA CYS A 293 -22.78 4.78 -2.40
C CYS A 293 -24.12 4.76 -1.65
N ASP A 294 -24.33 3.81 -0.74
CA ASP A 294 -25.55 3.72 0.07
C ASP A 294 -25.70 4.95 0.96
N LEU A 295 -24.60 5.38 1.61
CA LEU A 295 -24.59 6.60 2.42
C LEU A 295 -24.96 7.84 1.59
N ASP A 296 -24.34 8.01 0.41
CA ASP A 296 -24.64 9.12 -0.51
C ASP A 296 -26.10 9.05 -0.99
N HIS A 297 -26.61 7.87 -1.33
CA HIS A 297 -27.99 7.66 -1.72
C HIS A 297 -28.98 8.03 -0.60
N HIS A 298 -28.72 7.59 0.63
CA HIS A 298 -29.53 7.97 1.80
C HIS A 298 -29.51 9.49 2.02
N LEU A 299 -28.34 10.13 1.88
CA LEU A 299 -28.21 11.58 2.01
C LEU A 299 -29.00 12.32 0.91
N ARG A 300 -29.01 11.84 -0.33
CA ARG A 300 -29.76 12.49 -1.43
C ARG A 300 -31.26 12.32 -1.33
N HIS A 301 -31.74 11.13 -0.94
CA HIS A 301 -33.15 10.77 -1.09
C HIS A 301 -33.93 10.65 0.22
N GLN A 302 -33.25 10.43 1.34
CA GLN A 302 -33.91 10.12 2.63
C GLN A 302 -33.65 11.16 3.72
N ILE A 303 -32.72 12.10 3.53
CA ILE A 303 -32.52 13.19 4.50
C ILE A 303 -33.68 14.19 4.48
N HIS A 304 -34.40 14.27 3.36
CA HIS A 304 -35.53 15.17 3.19
C HIS A 304 -36.85 14.45 3.46
N SER A 305 -37.71 15.10 4.25
CA SER A 305 -39.07 14.64 4.48
C SER A 305 -39.84 14.50 3.18
N GLN A 306 -40.53 13.38 2.99
CA GLN A 306 -41.37 13.17 1.82
C GLN A 306 -42.79 13.67 2.10
N PRO A 307 -43.34 14.58 1.28
CA PRO A 307 -44.71 15.03 1.42
C PRO A 307 -45.67 13.90 1.05
N VAL A 308 -46.58 13.56 1.95
CA VAL A 308 -47.65 12.60 1.74
C VAL A 308 -48.98 13.34 1.70
N VAL A 309 -49.63 13.21 0.54
CA VAL A 309 -50.91 13.84 0.24
C VAL A 309 -51.98 12.75 0.16
N LYS A 310 -53.05 12.86 0.95
CA LYS A 310 -54.25 12.00 0.80
C LYS A 310 -55.45 12.86 0.43
N GLY A 311 -56.28 12.36 -0.49
CA GLY A 311 -57.56 12.97 -0.85
C GLY A 311 -57.51 14.03 -1.97
N ALA A 312 -56.35 14.32 -2.57
CA ALA A 312 -56.26 15.29 -3.66
C ALA A 312 -56.81 14.72 -4.99
N PRO A 313 -57.70 15.44 -5.70
CA PRO A 313 -58.32 14.96 -6.95
C PRO A 313 -57.33 14.92 -8.14
N ASP A 314 -56.20 15.63 -8.07
CA ASP A 314 -55.17 15.64 -9.12
C ASP A 314 -53.74 15.80 -8.53
N ILE A 315 -53.22 14.72 -7.93
CA ILE A 315 -51.91 14.71 -7.25
C ILE A 315 -50.76 15.18 -8.18
N LYS A 316 -50.87 14.93 -9.49
CA LYS A 316 -49.81 15.23 -10.46
C LYS A 316 -49.59 16.73 -10.68
N LYS A 317 -50.55 17.58 -10.31
CA LYS A 317 -50.46 19.05 -10.48
C LYS A 317 -49.99 19.79 -9.24
N LEU A 318 -49.84 19.10 -8.10
CA LEU A 318 -49.36 19.74 -6.89
C LEU A 318 -47.89 20.16 -7.09
N PRO A 319 -47.58 21.47 -7.03
CA PRO A 319 -46.21 21.92 -7.15
C PRO A 319 -45.46 21.57 -5.87
N LEU A 320 -44.83 20.40 -5.85
CA LEU A 320 -43.98 19.95 -4.73
C LEU A 320 -42.57 20.53 -4.90
N GLY A 321 -42.02 21.08 -3.82
CA GLY A 321 -40.65 21.58 -3.75
C GLY A 321 -40.37 22.21 -2.39
N PRO A 322 -39.10 22.28 -1.96
CA PRO A 322 -38.73 22.83 -0.65
C PRO A 322 -39.18 24.29 -0.45
N ASP A 323 -39.31 25.05 -1.53
CA ASP A 323 -39.63 26.48 -1.50
C ASP A 323 -41.08 26.81 -1.88
N LYS A 324 -41.92 25.80 -2.14
CA LYS A 324 -43.28 26.02 -2.67
C LYS A 324 -44.33 25.81 -1.59
N PRO A 325 -45.01 26.88 -1.11
CA PRO A 325 -46.11 26.73 -0.17
C PRO A 325 -47.27 26.00 -0.83
N ILE A 326 -47.81 24.99 -0.16
CA ILE A 326 -49.02 24.29 -0.61
C ILE A 326 -50.22 25.06 -0.07
N GLN A 327 -50.98 25.68 -0.97
CA GLN A 327 -52.23 26.37 -0.63
C GLN A 327 -53.41 25.45 -0.96
N THR A 328 -54.21 25.08 0.05
CA THR A 328 -55.39 24.23 -0.13
C THR A 328 -56.65 25.09 -0.22
N LEU A 329 -57.49 24.86 -1.23
CA LEU A 329 -58.82 25.46 -1.38
C LEU A 329 -59.86 24.35 -1.13
N ASP A 330 -60.41 24.29 0.09
CA ASP A 330 -61.72 23.70 0.44
C ASP A 330 -61.99 22.19 0.27
N VAL A 331 -61.03 21.29 0.50
CA VAL A 331 -61.31 19.83 0.59
C VAL A 331 -60.65 19.23 1.83
N ASP A 332 -61.30 18.23 2.47
CA ASP A 332 -60.73 17.41 3.55
C ASP A 332 -59.46 16.70 3.03
N PHE A 333 -58.32 17.38 3.21
CA PHE A 333 -57.02 17.03 2.67
C PHE A 333 -56.06 16.77 3.82
N ASP A 334 -55.54 15.55 3.90
CA ASP A 334 -54.52 15.18 4.88
C ASP A 334 -53.15 15.33 4.22
N PHE A 335 -52.40 16.31 4.71
CA PHE A 335 -51.03 16.56 4.33
C PHE A 335 -50.12 16.31 5.51
N SER A 336 -49.27 15.31 5.35
CA SER A 336 -48.28 14.96 6.36
C SER A 336 -46.91 14.83 5.71
N TYR A 337 -45.88 15.03 6.51
CA TYR A 337 -44.52 14.69 6.10
C TYR A 337 -44.15 13.36 6.71
N VAL A 338 -43.72 12.43 5.89
CA VAL A 338 -43.08 11.20 6.36
C VAL A 338 -41.58 11.42 6.28
N ASN A 339 -40.96 11.55 7.46
CA ASN A 339 -39.51 11.51 7.56
C ASN A 339 -39.07 10.05 7.54
N ALA A 340 -38.20 9.72 6.59
CA ALA A 340 -37.36 8.54 6.77
C ALA A 340 -36.41 8.83 7.95
N ASP A 341 -36.17 7.82 8.79
CA ASP A 341 -35.10 7.84 9.78
C ASP A 341 -33.97 6.94 9.26
N PRO A 342 -33.22 7.38 8.22
CA PRO A 342 -32.05 6.63 7.80
C PRO A 342 -31.10 6.64 8.98
N LYS A 343 -30.79 5.48 9.54
CA LYS A 343 -29.91 5.33 10.71
C LYS A 343 -28.46 5.65 10.32
N LEU A 344 -28.17 6.89 9.93
CA LEU A 344 -26.91 7.36 9.35
C LEU A 344 -25.75 7.12 10.31
N GLU A 345 -25.97 7.36 11.60
CA GLU A 345 -24.97 7.08 12.64
C GLU A 345 -24.58 5.60 12.69
N LEU A 346 -25.55 4.69 12.54
CA LEU A 346 -25.30 3.26 12.49
C LEU A 346 -24.53 2.86 11.22
N LEU A 347 -24.87 3.45 10.07
CA LEU A 347 -24.17 3.20 8.80
C LEU A 347 -22.71 3.68 8.88
N ILE A 348 -22.47 4.89 9.38
CA ILE A 348 -21.12 5.44 9.58
C ILE A 348 -20.34 4.59 10.58
N SER A 349 -20.96 4.18 11.69
CA SER A 349 -20.33 3.31 12.69
C SER A 349 -19.97 1.94 12.11
N ALA A 350 -20.84 1.35 11.28
CA ALA A 350 -20.59 0.08 10.63
C ALA A 350 -19.49 0.18 9.55
N PHE A 351 -19.43 1.30 8.82
CA PHE A 351 -18.36 1.58 7.87
C PHE A 351 -17.01 1.72 8.59
N ASN A 352 -16.95 2.53 9.65
CA ASN A 352 -15.74 2.71 10.46
C ASN A 352 -15.30 1.40 11.13
N PHE A 353 -16.23 0.57 11.61
CA PHE A 353 -15.90 -0.73 12.17
C PHE A 353 -15.18 -1.63 11.15
N ASP A 354 -15.66 -1.69 9.92
CA ASP A 354 -15.04 -2.49 8.86
C ASP A 354 -13.65 -1.96 8.48
N LEU A 355 -13.48 -0.63 8.42
CA LEU A 355 -12.16 -0.02 8.19
C LEU A 355 -11.16 -0.37 9.31
N ARG A 356 -11.60 -0.33 10.57
CA ARG A 356 -10.77 -0.72 11.72
C ARG A 356 -10.44 -2.21 11.70
N ALA A 357 -11.43 -3.06 11.45
CA ALA A 357 -11.25 -4.51 11.41
C ALA A 357 -10.31 -4.94 10.28
N SER A 358 -10.43 -4.30 9.11
CA SER A 358 -9.53 -4.54 7.98
C SER A 358 -8.10 -4.06 8.26
N ALA A 359 -7.91 -2.91 8.90
CA ALA A 359 -6.59 -2.44 9.31
C ALA A 359 -5.92 -3.43 10.29
N VAL A 360 -6.66 -3.89 11.31
CA VAL A 360 -6.15 -4.88 12.28
C VAL A 360 -5.79 -6.19 11.61
N ALA A 361 -6.58 -6.66 10.65
CA ALA A 361 -6.29 -7.89 9.90
C ALA A 361 -4.95 -7.83 9.16
N GLU A 362 -4.51 -6.64 8.74
CA GLU A 362 -3.22 -6.40 8.08
C GLU A 362 -2.11 -5.97 9.05
N SER A 363 -2.32 -6.17 10.36
CA SER A 363 -1.39 -5.80 11.43
C SER A 363 -1.10 -4.29 11.49
N MET A 364 -2.08 -3.46 11.11
CA MET A 364 -2.03 -2.01 11.28
C MET A 364 -2.88 -1.55 12.46
N PRO A 365 -2.65 -0.34 13.00
CA PRO A 365 -3.50 0.20 14.05
C PRO A 365 -4.95 0.34 13.58
N ALA A 366 -5.90 0.00 14.45
CA ALA A 366 -7.33 0.05 14.12
C ALA A 366 -7.76 1.46 13.70
N ASP A 367 -7.28 2.47 14.40
CA ASP A 367 -7.63 3.88 14.23
C ASP A 367 -6.87 4.57 13.08
N MET A 368 -6.09 3.83 12.29
CA MET A 368 -5.26 4.39 11.22
C MET A 368 -6.04 5.27 10.22
N TRP A 369 -7.29 4.91 9.93
CA TRP A 369 -8.13 5.63 8.96
C TRP A 369 -8.97 6.75 9.58
N GLU A 370 -8.81 7.02 10.87
CA GLU A 370 -9.59 8.05 11.54
C GLU A 370 -9.04 9.46 11.25
N PRO A 371 -9.89 10.44 10.89
CA PRO A 371 -9.47 11.82 10.63
C PRO A 371 -8.71 12.47 11.80
N ASN A 372 -9.05 12.08 13.03
CA ASN A 372 -8.51 12.65 14.26
C ASN A 372 -7.21 11.97 14.75
N SER A 373 -6.65 11.05 13.97
CA SER A 373 -5.42 10.30 14.29
C SER A 373 -4.17 11.18 14.47
N SER A 374 -4.18 12.42 13.99
CA SER A 374 -3.05 13.35 14.08
C SER A 374 -2.70 13.77 15.52
N THR A 375 -3.65 13.71 16.45
CA THR A 375 -3.50 14.10 17.86
C THR A 375 -2.93 12.99 18.76
N ARG A 376 -2.51 11.86 18.19
CA ARG A 376 -1.98 10.73 18.96
C ARG A 376 -0.73 11.12 19.77
N ASN A 377 -0.70 10.60 20.99
CA ASN A 377 0.50 10.63 21.82
C ASN A 377 1.68 9.94 21.09
N LEU A 378 2.91 10.33 21.45
CA LEU A 378 4.13 9.79 20.85
C LEU A 378 4.19 8.26 20.94
N ALA A 379 3.70 7.69 22.05
CA ALA A 379 3.69 6.25 22.30
C ALA A 379 2.87 5.47 21.26
N ALA A 380 1.69 5.96 20.88
CA ALA A 380 0.83 5.32 19.88
C ALA A 380 1.48 5.36 18.49
N LYS A 381 2.11 6.48 18.11
CA LYS A 381 2.86 6.56 16.84
C LYS A 381 4.07 5.63 16.82
N LYS A 382 4.77 5.45 17.94
CA LYS A 382 5.85 4.47 18.08
C LYS A 382 5.34 3.04 17.92
N LEU A 383 4.20 2.70 18.51
CA LEU A 383 3.60 1.36 18.37
C LEU A 383 3.20 1.07 16.92
N GLU A 384 2.59 2.05 16.25
CA GLU A 384 2.24 1.98 14.83
C GLU A 384 3.48 1.76 13.96
N GLN A 385 4.52 2.55 14.18
CA GLN A 385 5.77 2.40 13.45
C GLN A 385 6.43 1.05 13.72
N HIS A 386 6.40 0.57 14.97
CA HIS A 386 6.95 -0.73 15.32
C HIS A 386 6.27 -1.87 14.54
N ALA A 387 4.95 -1.80 14.32
CA ALA A 387 4.25 -2.79 13.49
C ALA A 387 4.75 -2.78 12.03
N LEU A 388 4.94 -1.59 11.45
CA LEU A 388 5.51 -1.43 10.10
C LEU A 388 6.96 -1.94 10.04
N GLN A 389 7.77 -1.69 11.07
CA GLN A 389 9.13 -2.18 11.17
C GLN A 389 9.18 -3.71 11.25
N VAL A 390 8.33 -4.34 12.06
CA VAL A 390 8.23 -5.81 12.13
C VAL A 390 7.86 -6.41 10.78
N ARG A 391 6.91 -5.80 10.06
CA ARG A 391 6.56 -6.22 8.69
C ARG A 391 7.77 -6.06 7.76
N ARG A 392 8.42 -4.89 7.77
CA ARG A 392 9.60 -4.60 6.95
C ARG A 392 10.70 -5.63 7.17
N THR A 393 11.04 -5.96 8.41
CA THR A 393 12.05 -6.98 8.75
C THR A 393 11.71 -8.35 8.17
N LYS A 394 10.42 -8.73 8.14
CA LYS A 394 9.98 -10.01 7.56
C LYS A 394 10.13 -10.06 6.04
N VAL A 395 9.87 -8.94 5.35
CA VAL A 395 9.83 -8.91 3.88
C VAL A 395 11.20 -8.58 3.25
N LEU A 396 12.05 -7.80 3.94
CA LEU A 396 13.39 -7.41 3.46
C LEU A 396 14.25 -8.56 2.90
N PRO A 397 14.30 -9.77 3.52
CA PRO A 397 15.08 -10.87 2.96
C PRO A 397 14.60 -11.33 1.57
N PHE A 398 13.30 -11.23 1.28
CA PHE A 398 12.74 -11.56 -0.02
C PHE A 398 13.11 -10.50 -1.06
N TYR A 399 12.93 -9.22 -0.75
CA TYR A 399 13.33 -8.13 -1.65
C TYR A 399 14.83 -8.12 -1.93
N ARG A 400 15.68 -8.35 -0.92
CA ARG A 400 17.13 -8.43 -1.11
C ARG A 400 17.51 -9.56 -2.07
N ARG A 401 16.86 -10.73 -1.96
CA ARG A 401 17.09 -11.85 -2.89
C ARG A 401 16.60 -11.53 -4.30
N ALA A 402 15.40 -10.95 -4.40
CA ALA A 402 14.80 -10.58 -5.68
C ALA A 402 15.65 -9.53 -6.41
N LEU A 403 16.13 -8.48 -5.72
CA LEU A 403 17.05 -7.47 -6.25
C LEU A 403 18.35 -8.08 -6.78
N LYS A 404 19.01 -8.92 -5.98
CA LYS A 404 20.24 -9.60 -6.39
C LYS A 404 20.00 -10.45 -7.65
N ARG A 405 18.90 -11.20 -7.68
CA ARG A 405 18.53 -12.03 -8.83
C ARG A 405 18.20 -11.17 -10.06
N THR A 406 17.48 -10.07 -9.89
CA THR A 406 17.19 -9.11 -10.97
C THR A 406 18.46 -8.51 -11.51
N PHE A 407 19.45 -8.18 -10.66
CA PHE A 407 20.76 -7.73 -11.13
C PHE A 407 21.51 -8.82 -11.90
N GLU A 408 21.52 -10.08 -11.44
CA GLU A 408 22.14 -11.18 -12.18
C GLU A 408 21.57 -11.33 -13.60
N VAL A 409 20.24 -11.27 -13.73
CA VAL A 409 19.55 -11.31 -15.03
C VAL A 409 19.84 -10.05 -15.84
N HIS A 410 19.77 -8.87 -15.22
CA HIS A 410 20.09 -7.58 -15.85
C HIS A 410 21.51 -7.59 -16.40
N ARG A 411 22.47 -8.14 -15.66
CA ARG A 411 23.87 -8.29 -16.08
C ARG A 411 23.99 -9.09 -17.36
N VAL A 412 23.29 -10.22 -17.46
CA VAL A 412 23.29 -11.08 -18.65
C VAL A 412 22.70 -10.33 -19.85
N VAL A 413 21.53 -9.71 -19.68
CA VAL A 413 20.87 -8.92 -20.73
C VAL A 413 21.75 -7.74 -21.15
N ALA A 414 22.28 -6.97 -20.19
CA ALA A 414 23.14 -5.82 -20.45
C ALA A 414 24.41 -6.21 -21.21
N ASN A 415 25.05 -7.33 -20.83
CA ASN A 415 26.27 -7.83 -21.46
C ASN A 415 26.04 -8.33 -22.88
N HIS A 416 24.89 -8.96 -23.14
CA HIS A 416 24.50 -9.36 -24.50
C HIS A 416 24.41 -8.15 -25.42
N TRP A 417 23.77 -7.07 -24.96
CA TRP A 417 23.58 -5.83 -25.73
C TRP A 417 24.73 -4.82 -25.58
N ALA A 418 25.86 -5.21 -24.99
CA ALA A 418 26.89 -4.24 -24.60
C ALA A 418 27.55 -3.54 -25.79
N GLU A 419 27.77 -4.27 -26.89
CA GLU A 419 28.40 -3.75 -28.10
C GLU A 419 27.47 -2.78 -28.84
N ASP A 420 26.21 -3.17 -29.03
CA ASP A 420 25.19 -2.36 -29.70
C ASP A 420 24.91 -1.05 -28.95
N LEU A 421 24.91 -1.10 -27.62
CA LEU A 421 24.67 0.04 -26.74
C LEU A 421 25.95 0.78 -26.32
N LYS A 422 27.13 0.32 -26.79
CA LYS A 422 28.45 0.88 -26.45
C LYS A 422 28.66 1.06 -24.94
N ARG A 423 28.25 0.08 -24.14
CA ARG A 423 28.36 0.10 -22.66
C ARG A 423 29.49 -0.80 -22.15
N THR A 424 29.91 -0.54 -20.91
CA THR A 424 30.84 -1.41 -20.19
C THR A 424 30.17 -2.75 -19.89
N ARG A 425 30.87 -3.87 -20.16
CA ARG A 425 30.43 -5.20 -19.75
C ARG A 425 30.72 -5.41 -18.27
N TYR A 426 29.76 -6.01 -17.57
CA TYR A 426 29.92 -6.45 -16.20
C TYR A 426 30.66 -7.80 -16.14
N SER A 427 31.59 -7.94 -15.21
CA SER A 427 32.29 -9.19 -14.90
C SER A 427 31.35 -10.24 -14.30
N PRO A 428 31.57 -11.55 -14.58
CA PRO A 428 30.76 -12.62 -14.00
C PRO A 428 30.86 -12.72 -12.47
N ASP A 429 31.91 -12.18 -11.86
CA ASP A 429 32.12 -12.24 -10.40
C ASP A 429 31.45 -11.07 -9.65
N VAL A 430 30.95 -10.07 -10.38
CA VAL A 430 30.35 -8.89 -9.75
C VAL A 430 28.92 -9.17 -9.31
N THR A 431 28.61 -8.78 -8.08
CA THR A 431 27.27 -8.92 -7.47
C THR A 431 26.74 -7.58 -6.97
N LEU A 432 25.42 -7.47 -6.81
CA LEU A 432 24.77 -6.27 -6.29
C LEU A 432 24.78 -6.26 -4.75
N GLY A 433 25.43 -5.26 -4.17
CA GLY A 433 25.25 -4.79 -2.81
C GLY A 433 24.02 -3.88 -2.71
N VAL A 434 23.23 -4.06 -1.64
CA VAL A 434 22.02 -3.27 -1.40
C VAL A 434 21.92 -2.92 0.07
N GLU A 435 21.90 -1.62 0.36
CA GLU A 435 21.65 -1.05 1.67
C GLU A 435 20.33 -0.29 1.67
N PHE A 436 19.35 -0.80 2.43
CA PHE A 436 18.03 -0.19 2.51
C PHE A 436 18.05 0.95 3.54
N ALA A 437 17.56 2.12 3.14
CA ALA A 437 17.30 3.28 4.00
C ALA A 437 16.53 2.89 5.28
N PRO A 438 16.92 3.26 6.51
CA PRO A 438 16.16 2.94 7.72
C PRO A 438 14.77 3.60 7.70
N LEU A 439 13.80 3.06 8.46
CA LEU A 439 12.52 3.76 8.62
C LEU A 439 12.74 4.95 9.58
N PRO A 440 12.26 6.17 9.26
CA PRO A 440 12.46 7.34 10.10
C PRO A 440 11.73 7.16 11.44
N GLU A 441 12.45 7.15 12.55
CA GLU A 441 11.88 6.95 13.89
C GLU A 441 10.97 8.10 14.32
N VAL A 442 9.79 7.78 14.86
CA VAL A 442 8.91 8.76 15.47
C VAL A 442 9.42 9.07 16.87
N VAL A 443 10.12 10.19 16.97
CA VAL A 443 10.71 10.71 18.20
C VAL A 443 10.16 12.09 18.52
N ASP A 444 10.14 12.42 19.81
CA ASP A 444 9.98 13.81 20.23
C ASP A 444 11.26 14.54 19.85
N ARG A 445 11.17 15.49 18.91
CA ARG A 445 12.32 16.21 18.35
C ARG A 445 13.19 16.84 19.44
N PHE A 446 12.59 17.31 20.54
CA PHE A 446 13.33 17.96 21.61
C PHE A 446 14.17 16.95 22.41
N GLN A 447 13.53 15.87 22.87
CA GLN A 447 14.21 14.81 23.63
C GLN A 447 15.26 14.10 22.77
N ASP A 448 14.95 13.88 21.49
CA ASP A 448 15.86 13.23 20.54
C ASP A 448 17.10 14.08 20.28
N THR A 449 16.96 15.40 20.12
CA THR A 449 18.12 16.28 19.91
C THR A 449 19.04 16.26 21.12
N GLN A 450 18.48 16.35 22.34
CA GLN A 450 19.28 16.29 23.58
C GLN A 450 19.98 14.94 23.75
N ALA A 451 19.30 13.84 23.46
CA ALA A 451 19.88 12.50 23.53
C ALA A 451 21.01 12.32 22.51
N ASN A 452 20.78 12.74 21.26
CA ASN A 452 21.77 12.64 20.19
C ASN A 452 23.02 13.50 20.46
N GLU A 453 22.87 14.72 21.00
CA GLU A 453 24.01 15.54 21.41
C GLU A 453 24.87 14.87 22.49
N LEU A 454 24.20 14.23 23.46
CA LEU A 454 24.86 13.51 24.55
C LEU A 454 25.56 12.24 24.03
N ASP A 455 24.91 11.46 23.18
CA ASP A 455 25.47 10.24 22.59
C ASP A 455 26.67 10.54 21.67
N ILE A 456 26.60 11.61 20.87
CA ILE A 456 27.72 12.07 20.04
C ILE A 456 28.90 12.51 20.94
N ARG A 457 28.62 13.28 22.00
CA ARG A 457 29.66 13.73 22.95
C ARG A 457 30.34 12.56 23.67
N HIS A 458 29.61 11.48 23.93
CA HIS A 458 30.15 10.26 24.54
C HIS A 458 30.78 9.29 23.53
N GLY A 459 30.73 9.57 22.23
CA GLY A 459 31.25 8.69 21.18
C GLY A 459 30.44 7.39 21.03
N VAL A 460 29.18 7.38 21.48
CA VAL A 460 28.28 6.22 21.38
C VAL A 460 27.73 6.08 19.96
N THR A 461 27.42 7.20 19.31
CA THR A 461 26.94 7.26 17.93
C THR A 461 27.70 8.30 17.13
N SER A 462 27.68 8.16 15.80
CA SER A 462 28.27 9.15 14.90
C SER A 462 27.23 10.15 14.41
N PRO A 463 27.62 11.40 14.07
CA PRO A 463 26.73 12.36 13.43
C PRO A 463 26.06 11.82 12.15
N THR A 464 26.79 10.99 11.39
CA THR A 464 26.29 10.29 10.20
C THR A 464 25.11 9.38 10.53
N GLU A 465 25.26 8.53 11.55
CA GLU A 465 24.23 7.58 11.95
C GLU A 465 22.98 8.28 12.50
N VAL A 466 23.15 9.34 13.28
CA VAL A 466 22.03 10.20 13.74
C VAL A 466 21.27 10.77 12.54
N ARG A 467 22.00 11.25 11.52
CA ARG A 467 21.38 11.83 10.33
C ARG A 467 20.67 10.79 9.45
N MET A 468 21.27 9.62 9.26
CA MET A 468 20.62 8.48 8.60
C MET A 468 19.29 8.12 9.30
N ARG A 469 19.29 8.02 10.62
CA ARG A 469 18.10 7.65 11.41
C ARG A 469 17.01 8.71 11.33
N ARG A 470 17.39 10.00 11.45
CA ARG A 470 16.46 11.13 11.51
C ARG A 470 15.84 11.47 10.16
N GLU A 471 16.64 11.46 9.10
CA GLU A 471 16.20 11.83 7.75
C GLU A 471 15.79 10.60 6.92
N GLY A 472 16.05 9.39 7.42
CA GLY A 472 15.84 8.13 6.71
C GLY A 472 16.87 7.88 5.60
N VAL A 473 17.86 8.77 5.42
CA VAL A 473 18.77 8.76 4.27
C VAL A 473 19.81 7.63 4.34
N THR A 474 20.42 7.35 3.19
CA THR A 474 21.54 6.42 3.07
C THR A 474 22.78 6.96 3.78
N ARG A 475 23.78 6.08 3.99
CA ARG A 475 25.00 6.47 4.69
C ARG A 475 25.80 7.49 3.89
N SER A 476 25.98 7.24 2.60
CA SER A 476 26.71 8.14 1.70
C SER A 476 26.08 9.54 1.67
N ASP A 477 24.75 9.62 1.54
CA ASP A 477 24.02 10.90 1.55
C ASP A 477 24.19 11.64 2.89
N ALA A 478 24.15 10.91 4.02
CA ALA A 478 24.37 11.49 5.33
C ALA A 478 25.78 12.07 5.47
N GLU A 479 26.81 11.35 5.02
CA GLU A 479 28.21 11.81 5.03
C GLU A 479 28.40 13.05 4.15
N GLN A 480 27.84 13.06 2.93
CA GLN A 480 27.90 14.20 2.02
C GLN A 480 27.22 15.45 2.60
N ARG A 481 26.04 15.30 3.21
CA ARG A 481 25.31 16.41 3.84
C ARG A 481 26.04 16.99 5.05
N ILE A 482 26.73 16.14 5.82
CA ILE A 482 27.55 16.59 6.95
C ILE A 482 28.79 17.33 6.44
N ALA A 483 29.44 16.83 5.39
CA ALA A 483 30.59 17.50 4.78
C ALA A 483 30.25 18.89 4.24
N ILE A 484 29.09 19.02 3.57
CA ILE A 484 28.60 20.33 3.10
C ILE A 484 28.33 21.28 4.27
N ALA A 485 27.68 20.79 5.34
CA ALA A 485 27.40 21.61 6.52
C ALA A 485 28.69 22.12 7.19
N LEU A 486 29.67 21.23 7.38
CA LEU A 486 30.97 21.60 7.95
C LEU A 486 31.76 22.57 7.07
N GLY A 487 31.65 22.46 5.74
CA GLY A 487 32.27 23.39 4.80
C GLY A 487 31.64 24.79 4.85
N LEU A 488 30.31 24.86 4.96
CA LEU A 488 29.58 26.13 5.10
C LEU A 488 29.88 26.84 6.43
N ASP A 489 30.06 26.08 7.51
CA ASP A 489 30.42 26.65 8.81
C ASP A 489 31.81 27.31 8.78
N GLN A 490 32.76 26.73 8.04
CA GLN A 490 34.09 27.33 7.84
C GLN A 490 34.03 28.65 7.05
N GLU A 491 33.18 28.73 6.01
CA GLU A 491 32.98 29.97 5.25
C GLU A 491 32.23 31.05 6.07
N ALA A 492 31.34 30.65 6.99
CA ALA A 492 30.60 31.58 7.84
C ALA A 492 31.46 32.17 8.98
N GLU A 493 32.38 31.39 9.55
CA GLU A 493 33.28 31.88 10.61
C GLU A 493 34.26 32.97 10.13
N GLU A 494 34.57 33.04 8.84
CA GLU A 494 35.46 34.07 8.29
C GLU A 494 34.76 35.44 8.05
N GLY A 495 33.44 35.54 8.20
CA GLY A 495 32.67 36.70 7.73
C GLY A 495 31.75 37.42 8.72
N VAL A 496 31.51 36.91 9.93
CA VAL A 496 30.43 37.44 10.80
C VAL A 496 30.97 38.13 12.06
N PRO A 497 30.76 39.45 12.24
CA PRO A 497 31.04 40.13 13.51
C PRO A 497 30.10 39.58 14.60
N GLN A 498 30.67 39.24 15.77
CA GLN A 498 29.94 38.76 16.94
C GLN A 498 28.84 39.77 17.35
N VAL A 499 27.59 39.41 17.06
CA VAL A 499 26.40 40.05 17.65
C VAL A 499 25.96 39.15 18.80
N GLU A 500 25.89 39.69 20.02
CA GLU A 500 25.35 38.97 21.18
C GLU A 500 23.94 38.46 20.85
N GLU A 501 23.79 37.14 20.80
CA GLU A 501 22.52 36.48 20.48
C GLU A 501 21.48 36.81 21.56
N ALA A 502 20.59 37.75 21.25
CA ALA A 502 19.36 37.91 21.99
C ALA A 502 18.57 36.60 21.87
N SER A 503 18.37 35.88 22.98
CA SER A 503 17.65 34.60 23.02
C SER A 503 16.27 34.73 22.36
N VAL A 504 16.15 34.23 21.13
CA VAL A 504 14.90 34.22 20.37
C VAL A 504 14.11 32.98 20.79
N LEU A 505 12.96 33.19 21.43
CA LEU A 505 12.03 32.11 21.80
C LEU A 505 11.51 31.40 20.54
N ASN A 506 11.43 30.07 20.57
CA ASN A 506 10.83 29.31 19.46
C ASN A 506 9.29 29.44 19.42
N GLY A 507 8.65 29.07 18.31
CA GLY A 507 7.21 29.27 18.13
C GLY A 507 6.31 28.57 19.17
N ALA A 508 6.75 27.42 19.71
CA ALA A 508 6.02 26.75 20.79
C ALA A 508 6.17 27.50 22.13
N GLN A 509 7.37 28.01 22.41
CA GLN A 509 7.63 28.85 23.58
C GLN A 509 6.88 30.18 23.50
N LEU A 510 6.75 30.77 22.31
CA LEU A 510 5.97 31.99 22.09
C LEU A 510 4.47 31.76 22.37
N ASN A 511 3.91 30.63 21.94
CA ASN A 511 2.53 30.25 22.23
C ASN A 511 2.30 29.99 23.72
N ALA A 512 3.24 29.31 24.39
CA ALA A 512 3.16 29.07 25.83
C ALA A 512 3.29 30.39 26.64
N ALA A 513 4.21 31.28 26.25
CA ALA A 513 4.33 32.62 26.83
C ALA A 513 3.06 33.44 26.62
N ALA A 514 2.46 33.41 25.43
CA ALA A 514 1.20 34.08 25.13
C ALA A 514 0.02 33.54 25.97
N ALA A 515 -0.03 32.22 26.21
CA ALA A 515 -1.04 31.62 27.08
C ALA A 515 -0.90 32.09 28.53
N ILE A 516 0.34 32.17 29.06
CA ILE A 516 0.61 32.70 30.40
C ILE A 516 0.19 34.17 30.49
N VAL A 517 0.56 34.99 29.50
CA VAL A 517 0.17 36.41 29.44
C VAL A 517 -1.36 36.55 29.38
N LEU A 518 -2.06 35.71 28.62
CA LEU A 518 -3.52 35.72 28.53
C LEU A 518 -4.19 35.31 29.86
N SER A 519 -3.66 34.30 30.57
CA SER A 519 -4.15 33.91 31.90
C SER A 519 -3.93 35.01 32.95
N VAL A 520 -2.84 35.77 32.87
CA VAL A 520 -2.64 36.98 33.70
C VAL A 520 -3.62 38.08 33.28
N ALA A 521 -3.80 38.30 31.98
CA ALA A 521 -4.70 39.34 31.44
C ALA A 521 -6.16 39.10 31.84
N THR A 522 -6.59 37.85 31.86
CA THR A 522 -7.94 37.42 32.25
C THR A 522 -8.13 37.29 33.76
N GLY A 523 -7.08 37.54 34.55
CA GLY A 523 -7.12 37.47 36.01
C GLY A 523 -7.22 36.05 36.58
N GLN A 524 -6.91 35.02 35.79
CA GLN A 524 -6.89 33.63 36.24
C GLN A 524 -5.68 33.33 37.13
N ILE A 525 -4.56 34.02 36.90
CA ILE A 525 -3.34 33.91 37.70
C ILE A 525 -2.78 35.30 38.06
N PRO A 526 -2.18 35.48 39.27
CA PRO A 526 -1.54 36.73 39.65
C PRO A 526 -0.35 37.09 38.76
N LEU A 527 -0.09 38.39 38.59
CA LEU A 527 1.03 38.91 37.78
C LEU A 527 2.39 38.33 38.19
N ASP A 528 2.69 38.30 39.48
CA ASP A 528 3.96 37.78 40.00
C ASP A 528 4.14 36.28 39.70
N SER A 529 3.04 35.51 39.73
CA SER A 529 3.04 34.09 39.36
C SER A 529 3.29 33.91 37.86
N GLY A 530 2.71 34.77 37.01
CA GLY A 530 2.98 34.77 35.57
C GLY A 530 4.44 35.11 35.25
N LEU A 531 5.00 36.13 35.92
CA LEU A 531 6.42 36.49 35.79
C LEU A 531 7.34 35.35 36.25
N GLY A 532 7.02 34.71 37.37
CA GLY A 532 7.76 33.55 37.87
C GLY A 532 7.74 32.37 36.90
N GLN A 533 6.59 32.08 36.29
CA GLN A 533 6.47 31.04 35.26
C GLN A 533 7.30 31.37 34.01
N LEU A 534 7.29 32.62 33.54
CA LEU A 534 8.11 33.03 32.39
C LEU A 534 9.62 32.90 32.66
N VAL A 535 10.09 33.30 33.85
CA VAL A 535 11.49 33.16 34.26
C VAL A 535 11.91 31.70 34.30
N VAL A 536 11.12 30.84 34.93
CA VAL A 536 11.47 29.42 35.11
C VAL A 536 11.34 28.62 33.82
N MET A 537 10.26 28.81 33.05
CA MET A 537 9.98 28.00 31.85
C MET A 537 10.85 28.39 30.65
N PHE A 538 11.25 29.65 30.55
CA PHE A 538 11.99 30.16 29.39
C PHE A 538 13.41 30.62 29.73
N ASN A 539 13.87 30.39 30.97
CA ASN A 539 15.18 30.81 31.46
C ASN A 539 15.46 32.31 31.22
N LEU A 540 14.43 33.14 31.38
CA LEU A 540 14.50 34.57 31.17
C LEU A 540 14.99 35.26 32.43
N THR A 541 15.68 36.39 32.27
CA THR A 541 15.88 37.28 33.41
C THR A 541 14.55 37.88 33.84
N HIS A 542 14.46 38.32 35.09
CA HIS A 542 13.23 38.93 35.59
C HIS A 542 12.82 40.18 34.78
N ASP A 543 13.80 40.95 34.31
CA ASP A 543 13.56 42.13 33.48
C ASP A 543 13.05 41.76 32.08
N GLN A 544 13.54 40.67 31.48
CA GLN A 544 13.03 40.13 30.22
C GLN A 544 11.60 39.60 30.36
N ALA A 545 11.32 38.85 31.42
CA ALA A 545 9.97 38.37 31.71
C ALA A 545 8.99 39.54 31.92
N LYS A 546 9.43 40.60 32.60
CA LYS A 546 8.65 41.84 32.79
C LYS A 546 8.42 42.58 31.47
N ALA A 547 9.43 42.63 30.59
CA ALA A 547 9.29 43.22 29.26
C ALA A 547 8.29 42.45 28.39
N ILE A 548 8.27 41.11 28.46
CA ILE A 548 7.30 40.26 27.74
C ILE A 548 5.88 40.42 28.31
N MET A 549 5.73 40.52 29.63
CA MET A 549 4.42 40.70 30.28
C MET A 549 3.82 42.10 30.03
N GLY A 550 4.66 43.11 29.78
CA GLY A 550 4.23 44.47 29.51
C GLY A 550 3.45 45.09 30.66
N SER A 551 2.35 45.79 30.35
CA SER A 551 1.44 46.38 31.35
C SER A 551 0.33 45.43 31.83
N VAL A 552 0.28 44.21 31.29
CA VAL A 552 -0.75 43.22 31.59
C VAL A 552 -0.68 42.83 33.07
N GLY A 553 -1.84 42.76 33.75
CA GLY A 553 -1.93 42.41 35.18
C GLY A 553 -1.78 43.57 36.18
N SER A 554 -1.45 44.79 35.73
CA SER A 554 -1.26 45.96 36.61
C SER A 554 -2.57 46.49 37.22
N GLY A 555 -3.73 46.01 36.77
CA GLY A 555 -5.07 46.39 37.24
C GLY A 555 -5.83 45.27 37.94
N PHE A 556 -5.16 44.17 38.33
CA PHE A 556 -5.84 43.03 38.95
C PHE A 556 -6.37 43.39 40.34
N VAL A 557 -7.68 43.47 40.46
CA VAL A 557 -8.40 43.45 41.75
C VAL A 557 -9.01 42.06 41.87
N PRO A 558 -8.63 41.23 42.85
CA PRO A 558 -9.18 39.89 43.00
C PRO A 558 -10.68 39.98 43.24
N THR A 559 -11.47 39.65 42.21
CA THR A 559 -12.91 39.46 42.35
C THR A 559 -13.10 38.14 43.09
N ILE A 560 -13.29 38.20 44.40
CA ILE A 560 -13.69 37.04 45.20
C ILE A 560 -15.03 36.56 44.61
N PRO A 561 -15.11 35.34 44.05
CA PRO A 561 -16.37 34.83 43.52
C PRO A 561 -17.38 34.75 44.65
N GLU A 562 -18.48 35.50 44.53
CA GLU A 562 -19.59 35.44 45.46
C GLU A 562 -20.14 34.01 45.45
N ALA A 563 -20.11 33.37 46.62
CA ALA A 563 -20.45 31.96 46.79
C ALA A 563 -21.88 31.70 46.32
N THR A 564 -22.03 31.02 45.18
CA THR A 564 -23.31 30.60 44.63
C THR A 564 -23.94 29.59 45.58
N VAL A 565 -25.02 29.98 46.26
CA VAL A 565 -25.86 29.10 47.07
C VAL A 565 -26.44 28.00 46.16
N PRO A 566 -26.24 26.71 46.45
CA PRO A 566 -26.69 25.63 45.58
C PRO A 566 -28.21 25.58 45.51
N GLY A 567 -28.74 25.80 44.30
CA GLY A 567 -30.14 25.67 43.96
C GLY A 567 -30.65 24.25 44.18
N ARG A 568 -31.76 24.16 44.92
CA ARG A 568 -32.54 22.97 45.21
C ARG A 568 -32.99 22.28 43.91
N ALA A 569 -32.61 21.01 43.75
CA ALA A 569 -32.97 20.19 42.58
C ALA A 569 -34.50 20.03 42.44
N PRO A 570 -35.06 20.11 41.22
CA PRO A 570 -36.47 19.87 40.95
C PRO A 570 -36.82 18.38 41.09
N GLY A 571 -38.00 18.12 41.65
CA GLY A 571 -38.46 16.82 42.11
C GLY A 571 -38.59 15.76 41.02
N ARG A 572 -38.27 14.53 41.42
CA ARG A 572 -38.50 13.28 40.69
C ARG A 572 -40.00 13.02 40.55
N PRO A 573 -40.55 12.78 39.35
CA PRO A 573 -41.94 12.36 39.19
C PRO A 573 -42.16 10.91 39.70
N PRO A 574 -43.38 10.58 40.16
CA PRO A 574 -43.70 9.29 40.76
C PRO A 574 -43.63 8.14 39.75
N ALA A 575 -43.22 6.97 40.23
CA ALA A 575 -43.14 5.72 39.47
C ALA A 575 -44.54 5.11 39.31
N ASP A 576 -45.05 5.11 38.08
CA ASP A 576 -46.27 4.40 37.71
C ASP A 576 -45.99 2.96 37.29
N ALA A 577 -46.77 2.07 37.91
CA ALA A 577 -47.34 0.81 37.46
C ALA A 577 -46.53 -0.11 36.51
N ALA A 578 -46.14 -1.26 37.07
CA ALA A 578 -45.72 -2.45 36.32
C ALA A 578 -46.89 -3.06 35.51
N PRO A 579 -46.67 -3.52 34.27
CA PRO A 579 -47.63 -4.34 33.56
C PRO A 579 -47.56 -5.81 34.02
N ALA A 580 -48.70 -6.32 34.45
CA ALA A 580 -48.94 -7.74 34.67
C ALA A 580 -49.16 -8.47 33.34
N GLY A 581 -48.60 -9.68 33.22
CA GLY A 581 -49.11 -10.71 32.32
C GLY A 581 -48.27 -11.00 31.08
N VAL A 582 -47.29 -11.91 31.21
CA VAL A 582 -46.84 -12.73 30.08
C VAL A 582 -47.16 -14.18 30.41
N ALA A 583 -48.04 -14.77 29.59
CA ALA A 583 -48.48 -16.14 29.67
C ALA A 583 -47.31 -17.12 29.41
N ARG A 584 -47.24 -18.16 30.24
CA ARG A 584 -46.34 -19.31 30.06
C ARG A 584 -46.90 -20.20 28.94
N SER A 585 -46.09 -20.44 27.91
CA SER A 585 -46.31 -21.53 26.94
C SER A 585 -46.14 -22.89 27.63
N PRO A 586 -46.94 -23.91 27.25
CA PRO A 586 -46.84 -25.24 27.86
C PRO A 586 -45.73 -26.08 27.23
N ASP A 587 -45.31 -27.03 28.04
CA ASP A 587 -44.35 -28.12 27.83
C ASP A 587 -44.46 -28.81 26.46
N VAL A 588 -43.30 -29.11 25.88
CA VAL A 588 -43.14 -30.16 24.87
C VAL A 588 -42.25 -31.24 25.48
N GLU A 589 -42.90 -32.33 25.89
CA GLU A 589 -42.27 -33.60 26.25
C GLU A 589 -41.76 -34.34 25.00
N ARG A 590 -40.51 -34.81 25.12
CA ARG A 590 -39.96 -36.11 24.69
C ARG A 590 -40.57 -36.81 23.46
N SER A 591 -39.71 -36.98 22.45
CA SER A 591 -39.45 -38.26 21.77
C SER A 591 -38.00 -38.26 21.28
#